data_AF-A0A534QPP8-F1
#
_entry.id   AF-A0A534QPP8-F1
#
_cell.length_a   1.000
_cell.length_b   1.000
_cell.length_c   1.000
_cell.angle_alpha   90.00
_cell.angle_beta   90.00
_cell.angle_gamma   90.00
#
_symmetry.space_group_name_H-M   'P 1'
#
loop_
_entity.id
_entity.type
_entity.pdbx_description
1 polymer ?
#
loop_
_entity_poly.entity_id
_entity_poly.type
_entity_poly.pdbx_seq_one_letter_code
_entity_poly.pdbx_strand_id
1 'polypeptide(L)'
;MKGLVVCLIAALLRLMAGDGTCADMKTSHFRVVSTAKTPSPEAIASDLEPTWRTFEELFGVDPPAVEVVISVTAGGGSSADAGTESAAGGASHRIAWTIAEGEPLDGQRFSDLSHEIAHIYFLEYMHEGGLHQPNAWLHEAVACHHEKEPSRRNRAQWIRDRLGERIPLATLFTMRNPVKESPMVELTVQLHEKLARGEISVDELNRQVSAYASSHADELSRHGIQNMTYYAESVSLFEFLLETEGKAFIREMCRALARGTSMDAIVRQRKAYPNGPSELEEAWAKWVRTHA
;
A
#
# COMPACT_ATOMS: atom_id res chain seq x y z
N MET A 1 11.80 -33.13 -11.18
CA MET A 1 10.59 -32.66 -11.88
C MET A 1 10.04 -31.41 -11.17
N LYS A 2 10.73 -30.26 -11.31
CA LYS A 2 10.44 -29.01 -10.58
C LYS A 2 9.96 -27.87 -11.50
N GLY A 3 9.50 -28.20 -12.71
CA GLY A 3 9.14 -27.21 -13.74
C GLY A 3 7.70 -27.30 -14.25
N LEU A 4 6.79 -27.97 -13.54
CA LEU A 4 5.43 -28.24 -14.05
C LEU A 4 4.28 -27.61 -13.26
N VAL A 5 4.53 -27.02 -12.09
CA VAL A 5 3.46 -26.47 -11.21
C VAL A 5 3.26 -24.96 -11.41
N VAL A 6 4.31 -24.22 -11.79
CA VAL A 6 4.21 -22.79 -12.19
C VAL A 6 3.37 -22.62 -13.47
N CYS A 7 3.31 -23.65 -14.32
CA CYS A 7 2.46 -23.65 -15.51
C CYS A 7 0.98 -23.92 -15.23
N LEU A 8 0.58 -24.49 -14.08
CA LEU A 8 -0.82 -24.87 -13.86
C LEU A 8 -1.69 -23.70 -13.36
N ILE A 9 -1.14 -22.77 -12.59
CA ILE A 9 -1.89 -21.56 -12.16
C ILE A 9 -1.98 -20.55 -13.33
N ALA A 10 -0.91 -20.42 -14.12
CA ALA A 10 -0.96 -19.65 -15.37
C ALA A 10 -1.91 -20.29 -16.42
N ALA A 11 -2.10 -21.61 -16.41
CA ALA A 11 -3.04 -22.31 -17.29
C ALA A 11 -4.50 -22.23 -16.82
N LEU A 12 -4.76 -22.27 -15.52
CA LEU A 12 -6.12 -22.08 -14.96
C LEU A 12 -6.60 -20.64 -15.10
N LEU A 13 -5.70 -19.64 -15.02
CA LEU A 13 -6.01 -18.25 -15.37
C LEU A 13 -6.17 -18.02 -16.89
N ARG A 14 -5.59 -18.88 -17.74
CA ARG A 14 -5.80 -18.84 -19.21
C ARG A 14 -7.08 -19.56 -19.66
N LEU A 15 -7.60 -20.50 -18.87
CA LEU A 15 -8.82 -21.27 -19.18
C LEU A 15 -10.11 -20.64 -18.64
N MET A 16 -10.01 -19.56 -17.85
CA MET A 16 -11.13 -18.72 -17.41
C MET A 16 -11.22 -17.40 -18.18
N ALA A 17 -10.51 -17.27 -19.31
CA ALA A 17 -10.69 -16.19 -20.27
C ALA A 17 -12.02 -16.35 -21.04
N GLY A 18 -13.13 -16.30 -20.31
CA GLY A 18 -14.47 -16.07 -20.84
C GLY A 18 -14.81 -14.60 -20.62
N ASP A 19 -14.83 -13.84 -21.72
CA ASP A 19 -15.46 -12.52 -21.89
C ASP A 19 -15.16 -11.44 -20.85
N GLY A 20 -13.90 -11.32 -20.39
CA GLY A 20 -13.44 -10.11 -19.69
C GLY A 20 -13.35 -8.93 -20.66
N THR A 21 -13.91 -7.79 -20.30
CA THR A 21 -13.73 -6.54 -21.06
C THR A 21 -12.37 -5.94 -20.73
N CYS A 22 -11.69 -5.37 -21.74
CA CYS A 22 -10.34 -4.82 -21.61
C CYS A 22 -10.32 -3.37 -22.10
N ALA A 23 -9.73 -2.48 -21.32
CA ALA A 23 -9.33 -1.15 -21.77
C ALA A 23 -7.85 -1.19 -22.21
N ASP A 24 -7.53 -0.62 -23.38
CA ASP A 24 -6.18 -0.61 -23.96
C ASP A 24 -5.37 0.62 -23.51
N MET A 25 -4.04 0.49 -23.47
CA MET A 25 -3.11 1.50 -22.94
C MET A 25 -2.98 2.78 -23.79
N LYS A 26 -3.59 2.83 -24.99
CA LYS A 26 -3.36 3.93 -25.94
C LYS A 26 -3.79 5.31 -25.42
N THR A 27 -4.53 5.39 -24.32
CA THR A 27 -4.94 6.64 -23.66
C THR A 27 -4.83 6.61 -22.13
N SER A 28 -4.30 5.55 -21.51
CA SER A 28 -4.18 5.43 -20.05
C SER A 28 -2.91 4.67 -19.65
N HIS A 29 -2.33 5.06 -18.50
CA HIS A 29 -1.18 4.39 -17.89
C HIS A 29 -1.52 3.03 -17.26
N PHE A 30 -2.80 2.69 -17.24
CA PHE A 30 -3.33 1.45 -16.71
C PHE A 30 -3.95 0.59 -17.81
N ARG A 31 -3.55 -0.68 -17.85
CA ARG A 31 -4.26 -1.72 -18.59
C ARG A 31 -5.18 -2.44 -17.62
N VAL A 32 -6.50 -2.30 -17.78
CA VAL A 32 -7.46 -2.95 -16.90
C VAL A 32 -8.10 -4.14 -17.61
N VAL A 33 -7.95 -5.32 -17.00
CA VAL A 33 -8.66 -6.56 -17.38
C VAL A 33 -9.62 -6.88 -16.26
N SER A 34 -10.92 -6.81 -16.50
CA SER A 34 -11.93 -7.01 -15.45
C SER A 34 -12.98 -8.05 -15.84
N THR A 35 -13.34 -8.90 -14.89
CA THR A 35 -14.54 -9.75 -15.00
C THR A 35 -15.81 -9.03 -14.50
N ALA A 36 -15.68 -7.86 -13.89
CA ALA A 36 -16.82 -7.07 -13.40
C ALA A 36 -17.53 -6.36 -14.56
N LYS A 37 -18.86 -6.25 -14.50
CA LYS A 37 -19.62 -5.44 -15.46
C LYS A 37 -19.69 -3.98 -15.01
N THR A 38 -19.70 -3.75 -13.71
CA THR A 38 -19.71 -2.43 -13.09
C THR A 38 -18.81 -2.45 -11.84
N PRO A 39 -17.84 -1.52 -11.71
CA PRO A 39 -17.44 -0.51 -12.69
C PRO A 39 -16.78 -1.13 -13.94
N SER A 40 -16.88 -0.44 -15.08
CA SER A 40 -16.24 -0.90 -16.33
C SER A 40 -14.72 -0.76 -16.26
N PRO A 41 -13.95 -1.52 -17.07
CA PRO A 41 -12.49 -1.38 -17.13
C PRO A 41 -12.02 0.06 -17.39
N GLU A 42 -12.72 0.81 -18.25
CA GLU A 42 -12.39 2.20 -18.58
C GLU A 42 -12.64 3.14 -17.40
N ALA A 43 -13.72 2.90 -16.65
CA ALA A 43 -14.03 3.67 -15.45
C ALA A 43 -12.97 3.43 -14.36
N ILE A 44 -12.52 2.18 -14.19
CA ILE A 44 -11.43 1.81 -13.28
C ILE A 44 -10.12 2.47 -13.72
N ALA A 45 -9.75 2.37 -15.00
CA ALA A 45 -8.53 2.98 -15.52
C ALA A 45 -8.52 4.51 -15.31
N SER A 46 -9.66 5.17 -15.57
CA SER A 46 -9.82 6.61 -15.33
C SER A 46 -9.75 6.99 -13.85
N ASP A 47 -10.23 6.13 -12.95
CA ASP A 47 -10.19 6.35 -11.50
C ASP A 47 -8.78 6.17 -10.89
N LEU A 48 -7.94 5.36 -11.53
CA LEU A 48 -6.54 5.15 -11.13
C LEU A 48 -5.59 6.20 -11.72
N GLU A 49 -5.98 6.90 -12.77
CA GLU A 49 -5.16 7.92 -13.43
C GLU A 49 -4.64 9.02 -12.47
N PRO A 50 -5.42 9.52 -11.48
CA PRO A 50 -4.89 10.40 -10.44
C PRO A 50 -3.72 9.80 -9.66
N THR A 51 -3.70 8.48 -9.38
CA THR A 51 -2.59 7.83 -8.68
C THR A 51 -1.29 7.94 -9.46
N TRP A 52 -1.33 7.73 -10.79
CA TRP A 52 -0.15 7.91 -11.65
C TRP A 52 0.29 9.38 -11.68
N ARG A 53 -0.64 10.32 -11.88
CA ARG A 53 -0.32 11.77 -11.95
C ARG A 53 0.26 12.31 -10.65
N THR A 54 -0.32 11.93 -9.51
CA THR A 54 0.17 12.34 -8.20
C THR A 54 1.62 11.88 -8.00
N PHE A 55 1.95 10.64 -8.40
CA PHE A 55 3.31 10.13 -8.31
C PHE A 55 4.27 10.89 -9.23
N GLU A 56 3.90 11.07 -10.51
CA GLU A 56 4.69 11.82 -11.49
C GLU A 56 4.98 13.24 -10.98
N GLU A 57 3.95 13.93 -10.52
CA GLU A 57 4.07 15.29 -10.00
C GLU A 57 4.94 15.36 -8.75
N LEU A 58 4.85 14.38 -7.86
CA LEU A 58 5.58 14.33 -6.59
C LEU A 58 7.06 14.05 -6.82
N PHE A 59 7.40 13.04 -7.63
CA PHE A 59 8.77 12.57 -7.80
C PHE A 59 9.48 13.09 -9.05
N GLY A 60 8.73 13.64 -10.02
CA GLY A 60 9.27 14.19 -11.26
C GLY A 60 9.87 13.11 -12.17
N VAL A 61 9.32 11.89 -12.10
CA VAL A 61 9.68 10.74 -12.92
C VAL A 61 8.42 10.15 -13.51
N ASP A 62 8.53 9.52 -14.68
CA ASP A 62 7.46 8.77 -15.33
C ASP A 62 7.27 7.41 -14.63
N PRO A 63 6.16 7.17 -13.89
CA PRO A 63 5.89 5.87 -13.28
C PRO A 63 5.67 4.78 -14.34
N PRO A 64 6.04 3.52 -14.06
CA PRO A 64 5.85 2.43 -15.00
C PRO A 64 4.36 2.17 -15.26
N ALA A 65 4.06 1.56 -16.41
CA ALA A 65 2.72 1.08 -16.70
C ALA A 65 2.34 -0.12 -15.80
N VAL A 66 1.08 -0.17 -15.38
CA VAL A 66 0.53 -1.24 -14.52
C VAL A 66 -0.66 -1.92 -15.20
N GLU A 67 -0.60 -3.24 -15.30
CA GLU A 67 -1.74 -4.09 -15.61
C GLU A 67 -2.51 -4.40 -14.32
N VAL A 68 -3.77 -4.00 -14.27
CA VAL A 68 -4.68 -4.25 -13.16
C VAL A 68 -5.66 -5.34 -13.58
N VAL A 69 -5.65 -6.45 -12.87
CA VAL A 69 -6.55 -7.58 -13.12
C VAL A 69 -7.60 -7.64 -12.03
N ILE A 70 -8.84 -7.30 -12.37
CA ILE A 70 -9.97 -7.27 -11.45
C ILE A 70 -10.78 -8.57 -11.57
N SER A 71 -10.96 -9.25 -10.45
CA SER A 71 -11.85 -10.41 -10.31
C SER A 71 -13.03 -10.08 -9.41
N VAL A 72 -14.22 -10.61 -9.74
CA VAL A 72 -15.42 -10.45 -8.90
C VAL A 72 -15.52 -11.61 -7.92
N THR A 73 -15.56 -11.31 -6.62
CA THR A 73 -15.89 -12.32 -5.60
C THR A 73 -17.38 -12.41 -5.34
N ALA A 74 -17.88 -13.64 -5.16
CA ALA A 74 -19.25 -13.91 -4.69
C ALA A 74 -19.47 -13.62 -3.19
N GLY A 75 -18.48 -13.08 -2.47
CA GLY A 75 -18.53 -12.78 -1.05
C GLY A 75 -17.41 -11.84 -0.60
N GLY A 76 -17.58 -11.17 0.54
CA GLY A 76 -16.68 -10.13 1.06
C GLY A 76 -15.34 -10.67 1.57
N GLY A 77 -14.44 -11.03 0.67
CA GLY A 77 -13.03 -11.24 0.95
C GLY A 77 -12.18 -10.22 0.18
N SER A 78 -11.12 -9.70 0.79
CA SER A 78 -10.07 -8.95 0.10
C SER A 78 -8.82 -9.83 0.07
N SER A 79 -8.31 -10.14 -1.12
CA SER A 79 -6.98 -10.69 -1.29
C SER A 79 -6.27 -9.85 -2.35
N ALA A 80 -5.27 -9.09 -1.91
CA ALA A 80 -4.31 -8.44 -2.76
C ALA A 80 -3.15 -9.41 -2.99
N ASP A 81 -3.07 -10.03 -4.16
CA ASP A 81 -1.82 -10.64 -4.62
C ASP A 81 -1.11 -9.58 -5.47
N ALA A 82 -0.31 -8.73 -4.80
CA ALA A 82 0.65 -7.86 -5.46
C ALA A 82 1.86 -8.70 -5.90
N GLY A 83 1.64 -9.59 -6.87
CA GLY A 83 2.71 -10.30 -7.54
C GLY A 83 3.45 -9.36 -8.49
N THR A 84 4.64 -8.88 -8.10
CA THR A 84 5.59 -8.20 -9.00
C THR A 84 6.24 -9.21 -9.95
N GLU A 85 5.44 -9.96 -10.71
CA GLU A 85 5.96 -10.79 -11.80
C GLU A 85 5.98 -9.96 -13.08
N SER A 86 7.15 -9.44 -13.45
CA SER A 86 7.38 -9.06 -14.84
C SER A 86 7.32 -10.33 -15.68
N ALA A 87 6.30 -10.45 -16.53
CA ALA A 87 6.28 -11.52 -17.52
C ALA A 87 7.55 -11.39 -18.37
N ALA A 88 8.30 -12.49 -18.53
CA ALA A 88 9.53 -12.48 -19.33
C ALA A 88 9.26 -11.87 -20.72
N GLY A 89 9.77 -10.64 -20.93
CA GLY A 89 9.61 -9.88 -22.18
C GLY A 89 8.55 -8.77 -22.19
N GLY A 90 7.83 -8.52 -21.09
CA GLY A 90 6.90 -7.38 -20.95
C GLY A 90 7.36 -6.38 -19.89
N ALA A 91 7.37 -5.08 -20.23
CA ALA A 91 7.78 -3.99 -19.34
C ALA A 91 6.66 -3.48 -18.40
N SER A 92 5.64 -4.30 -18.13
CA SER A 92 4.47 -3.88 -17.34
C SER A 92 4.40 -4.65 -16.02
N HIS A 93 4.28 -3.92 -14.91
CA HIS A 93 3.91 -4.51 -13.62
C HIS A 93 2.50 -5.03 -13.66
N ARG A 94 2.17 -6.00 -12.80
CA ARG A 94 0.83 -6.55 -12.70
C ARG A 94 0.37 -6.56 -11.26
N ILE A 95 -0.89 -6.18 -11.03
CA ILE A 95 -1.55 -6.31 -9.74
C ILE A 95 -2.89 -7.01 -9.92
N ALA A 96 -3.15 -8.02 -9.10
CA ALA A 96 -4.45 -8.69 -9.05
C ALA A 96 -5.26 -8.09 -7.89
N TRP A 97 -6.51 -7.72 -8.18
CA TRP A 97 -7.42 -7.13 -7.21
C TRP A 97 -8.78 -7.78 -7.27
N THR A 98 -9.48 -7.75 -6.14
CA THR A 98 -10.78 -8.38 -5.99
C THR A 98 -11.80 -7.36 -5.53
N ILE A 99 -12.98 -7.36 -6.16
CA ILE A 99 -14.09 -6.47 -5.81
C ILE A 99 -15.42 -7.22 -5.75
N ALA A 100 -16.43 -6.62 -5.12
CA ALA A 100 -17.82 -7.00 -5.35
C ALA A 100 -18.33 -6.38 -6.66
N GLU A 101 -19.28 -7.03 -7.32
CA GLU A 101 -19.98 -6.42 -8.47
C GLU A 101 -20.72 -5.16 -8.02
N GLY A 102 -20.50 -4.05 -8.71
CA GLY A 102 -21.06 -2.75 -8.35
C GLY A 102 -20.32 -2.01 -7.22
N GLU A 103 -19.12 -2.47 -6.82
CA GLU A 103 -18.29 -1.78 -5.82
C GLU A 103 -18.04 -0.31 -6.26
N PRO A 104 -18.30 0.68 -5.39
CA PRO A 104 -18.14 2.08 -5.75
C PRO A 104 -16.66 2.46 -5.86
N LEU A 105 -16.30 3.21 -6.92
CA LEU A 105 -14.92 3.65 -7.21
C LEU A 105 -14.33 4.57 -6.13
N ASP A 106 -15.16 5.29 -5.38
CA ASP A 106 -14.75 6.10 -4.23
C ASP A 106 -14.72 5.30 -2.91
N GLY A 107 -14.99 4.00 -2.96
CA GLY A 107 -14.99 3.08 -1.82
C GLY A 107 -13.60 2.67 -1.36
N GLN A 108 -13.54 2.05 -0.18
CA GLN A 108 -12.28 1.66 0.46
C GLN A 108 -11.47 0.68 -0.40
N ARG A 109 -12.10 -0.26 -1.12
CA ARG A 109 -11.37 -1.23 -1.97
C ARG A 109 -10.56 -0.57 -3.09
N PHE A 110 -11.07 0.49 -3.69
CA PHE A 110 -10.34 1.23 -4.73
C PHE A 110 -9.33 2.20 -4.12
N SER A 111 -9.58 2.68 -2.90
CA SER A 111 -8.57 3.39 -2.09
C SER A 111 -7.35 2.51 -1.79
N ASP A 112 -7.60 1.28 -1.35
CA ASP A 112 -6.56 0.27 -1.10
C ASP A 112 -5.85 -0.11 -2.41
N LEU A 113 -6.54 -0.19 -3.55
CA LEU A 113 -5.88 -0.44 -4.84
C LEU A 113 -4.91 0.68 -5.22
N SER A 114 -5.30 1.95 -5.04
CA SER A 114 -4.41 3.09 -5.25
C SER A 114 -3.19 3.06 -4.31
N HIS A 115 -3.39 2.65 -3.05
CA HIS A 115 -2.32 2.46 -2.06
C HIS A 115 -1.30 1.42 -2.56
N GLU A 116 -1.76 0.24 -2.98
CA GLU A 116 -0.87 -0.84 -3.43
C GLU A 116 -0.16 -0.52 -4.75
N ILE A 117 -0.80 0.19 -5.67
CA ILE A 117 -0.16 0.69 -6.90
C ILE A 117 0.96 1.68 -6.56
N ALA A 118 0.75 2.56 -5.58
CA ALA A 118 1.79 3.50 -5.16
C ALA A 118 3.02 2.79 -4.57
N HIS A 119 2.85 1.63 -3.93
CA HIS A 119 4.00 0.79 -3.54
C HIS A 119 4.79 0.29 -4.75
N ILE A 120 4.13 -0.14 -5.84
CA ILE A 120 4.83 -0.56 -7.07
C ILE A 120 5.71 0.58 -7.58
N TYR A 121 5.14 1.78 -7.72
CA TYR A 121 5.87 2.96 -8.19
C TYR A 121 7.03 3.34 -7.26
N PHE A 122 6.79 3.31 -5.95
CA PHE A 122 7.79 3.74 -5.00
C PHE A 122 8.95 2.76 -4.86
N LEU A 123 8.68 1.45 -4.94
CA LEU A 123 9.71 0.41 -5.00
C LEU A 123 10.62 0.59 -6.22
N GLU A 124 10.06 0.87 -7.39
CA GLU A 124 10.85 1.17 -8.59
C GLU A 124 11.69 2.43 -8.42
N TYR A 125 11.08 3.50 -7.90
CA TYR A 125 11.75 4.79 -7.69
C TYR A 125 12.93 4.69 -6.71
N MET A 126 12.78 3.88 -5.66
CA MET A 126 13.82 3.64 -4.65
C MET A 126 14.82 2.54 -5.06
N HIS A 127 14.56 1.80 -6.15
CA HIS A 127 15.29 0.59 -6.55
C HIS A 127 15.35 -0.47 -5.44
N GLU A 128 14.21 -0.69 -4.78
CA GLU A 128 14.04 -1.57 -3.63
C GLU A 128 13.17 -2.79 -3.96
N GLY A 129 13.29 -3.87 -3.19
CA GLY A 129 12.53 -5.11 -3.40
C GLY A 129 12.43 -5.98 -2.14
N GLY A 130 11.35 -6.77 -2.00
CA GLY A 130 11.09 -7.63 -0.83
C GLY A 130 10.01 -7.14 0.15
N LEU A 131 9.74 -7.93 1.19
CA LEU A 131 8.68 -7.65 2.17
C LEU A 131 9.11 -6.61 3.23
N HIS A 132 10.38 -6.65 3.63
CA HIS A 132 10.96 -5.79 4.67
C HIS A 132 11.82 -4.70 4.05
N GLN A 133 11.20 -3.57 3.76
CA GLN A 133 11.91 -2.42 3.20
C GLN A 133 12.59 -1.58 4.28
N PRO A 134 13.80 -1.06 4.01
CA PRO A 134 14.33 0.03 4.82
C PRO A 134 13.38 1.23 4.71
N ASN A 135 13.30 2.04 5.77
CA ASN A 135 12.43 3.23 5.81
C ASN A 135 10.95 2.88 5.54
N ALA A 136 10.45 1.80 6.13
CA ALA A 136 9.08 1.32 5.94
C ALA A 136 8.02 2.40 6.18
N TRP A 137 8.26 3.37 7.08
CA TRP A 137 7.35 4.48 7.32
C TRP A 137 7.12 5.31 6.05
N LEU A 138 8.16 5.52 5.23
CA LEU A 138 8.08 6.33 4.02
C LEU A 138 7.33 5.59 2.91
N HIS A 139 7.52 4.26 2.81
CA HIS A 139 6.74 3.42 1.91
C HIS A 139 5.24 3.54 2.19
N GLU A 140 4.85 3.35 3.45
CA GLU A 140 3.44 3.48 3.84
C GLU A 140 2.94 4.93 3.73
N ALA A 141 3.79 5.92 4.01
CA ALA A 141 3.41 7.32 3.88
C ALA A 141 3.07 7.69 2.43
N VAL A 142 3.91 7.27 1.48
CA VAL A 142 3.68 7.50 0.05
C VAL A 142 2.42 6.76 -0.38
N ALA A 143 2.24 5.51 0.02
CA ALA A 143 1.06 4.73 -0.34
C ALA A 143 -0.24 5.34 0.22
N CYS A 144 -0.24 5.72 1.51
CA CYS A 144 -1.36 6.43 2.14
C CYS A 144 -1.65 7.79 1.52
N HIS A 145 -0.65 8.51 1.01
CA HIS A 145 -0.87 9.78 0.33
C HIS A 145 -1.64 9.61 -0.99
N HIS A 146 -1.59 8.43 -1.61
CA HIS A 146 -2.33 8.09 -2.84
C HIS A 146 -3.71 7.49 -2.57
N GLU A 147 -4.08 7.26 -1.31
CA GLU A 147 -5.42 6.82 -0.95
C GLU A 147 -6.48 7.88 -1.29
N LYS A 148 -7.72 7.43 -1.42
CA LYS A 148 -8.86 8.32 -1.63
C LYS A 148 -9.08 9.19 -0.39
N GLU A 149 -9.69 10.34 -0.62
CA GLU A 149 -9.89 11.38 0.39
C GLU A 149 -10.57 10.91 1.69
N PRO A 150 -11.59 10.03 1.68
CA PRO A 150 -12.17 9.53 2.93
C PRO A 150 -11.16 8.79 3.83
N SER A 151 -10.29 7.95 3.25
CA SER A 151 -9.26 7.21 4.00
C SER A 151 -8.21 8.17 4.55
N ARG A 152 -7.76 9.13 3.74
CA ARG A 152 -6.82 10.18 4.18
C ARG A 152 -7.37 11.03 5.31
N ARG A 153 -8.63 11.46 5.23
CA ARG A 153 -9.30 12.19 6.33
C ARG A 153 -9.44 11.35 7.60
N ASN A 154 -9.72 10.05 7.48
CA ASN A 154 -9.77 9.16 8.64
C ASN A 154 -8.42 9.11 9.35
N ARG A 155 -7.32 8.97 8.59
CA ARG A 155 -5.95 8.98 9.12
C ARG A 155 -5.60 10.32 9.78
N ALA A 156 -5.91 11.44 9.14
CA ALA A 156 -5.71 12.78 9.71
C ALA A 156 -6.45 12.95 11.04
N GLN A 157 -7.74 12.56 11.09
CA GLN A 157 -8.53 12.61 12.31
C GLN A 157 -7.94 11.67 13.39
N TRP A 158 -7.49 10.48 13.03
CA TRP A 158 -6.90 9.51 13.95
C TRP A 158 -5.67 10.08 14.66
N ILE A 159 -4.70 10.63 13.90
CA ILE A 159 -3.48 11.17 14.51
C ILE A 159 -3.76 12.45 15.31
N ARG A 160 -4.75 13.26 14.90
CA ARG A 160 -5.20 14.42 15.68
C ARG A 160 -5.72 14.00 17.06
N ASP A 161 -6.58 13.00 17.11
CA ASP A 161 -7.21 12.53 18.35
C ASP A 161 -6.22 11.78 19.25
N ARG A 162 -5.21 11.12 18.66
CA ARG A 162 -4.24 10.29 19.36
C ARG A 162 -2.82 10.83 19.36
N LEU A 163 -2.63 12.14 19.16
CA LEU A 163 -1.29 12.74 19.12
C LEU A 163 -0.49 12.51 20.43
N GLY A 164 -1.17 12.30 21.55
CA GLY A 164 -0.55 11.92 22.83
C GLY A 164 0.01 10.48 22.87
N GLU A 165 -0.50 9.60 22.01
CA GLU A 165 -0.11 8.19 21.85
C GLU A 165 0.81 7.97 20.63
N ARG A 166 1.30 9.05 20.02
CA ARG A 166 2.18 9.00 18.85
C ARG A 166 3.45 8.20 19.10
N ILE A 167 4.02 7.68 18.02
CA ILE A 167 5.31 7.03 18.02
C ILE A 167 6.39 8.13 18.05
N PRO A 168 7.47 8.00 18.86
CA PRO A 168 8.57 8.96 18.77
C PRO A 168 9.23 8.88 17.37
N LEU A 169 9.55 10.00 16.73
CA LEU A 169 10.05 9.98 15.34
C LEU A 169 11.34 9.16 15.17
N ALA A 170 12.22 9.17 16.17
CA ALA A 170 13.41 8.33 16.17
C ALA A 170 13.08 6.83 16.08
N THR A 171 11.98 6.41 16.71
CA THR A 171 11.45 5.04 16.62
C THR A 171 10.77 4.82 15.27
N LEU A 172 9.88 5.73 14.84
CA LEU A 172 9.18 5.62 13.55
C LEU A 172 10.15 5.40 12.37
N PHE A 173 11.25 6.16 12.35
CA PHE A 173 12.24 6.10 11.27
C PHE A 173 13.02 4.78 11.19
N THR A 174 13.01 3.97 12.25
CA THR A 174 13.84 2.76 12.34
C THR A 174 13.03 1.49 12.58
N MET A 175 11.78 1.61 13.04
CA MET A 175 10.92 0.47 13.26
C MET A 175 10.49 -0.17 11.94
N ARG A 176 10.19 -1.47 12.01
CA ARG A 176 9.57 -2.20 10.91
C ARG A 176 8.07 -1.90 10.87
N ASN A 177 7.44 -2.14 9.72
CA ASN A 177 5.99 -2.02 9.60
C ASN A 177 5.32 -3.04 10.56
N PRO A 178 4.53 -2.58 11.55
CA PRO A 178 3.93 -3.46 12.56
C PRO A 178 2.87 -4.42 12.01
N VAL A 179 2.23 -4.11 10.87
CA VAL A 179 1.33 -5.05 10.17
C VAL A 179 2.11 -6.24 9.64
N LYS A 180 3.29 -6.02 9.09
CA LYS A 180 4.15 -7.08 8.54
C LYS A 180 4.77 -7.96 9.63
N GLU A 181 4.63 -7.57 10.89
CA GLU A 181 5.02 -8.34 12.07
C GLU A 181 3.81 -8.97 12.79
N SER A 182 2.59 -8.80 12.25
CA SER A 182 1.36 -9.33 12.85
C SER A 182 1.28 -10.86 12.70
N PRO A 183 1.18 -11.61 13.81
CA PRO A 183 0.99 -13.06 13.75
C PRO A 183 -0.29 -13.48 13.03
N MET A 184 -1.30 -12.61 13.01
CA MET A 184 -2.55 -12.84 12.27
C MET A 184 -2.31 -12.79 10.75
N VAL A 185 -1.48 -11.87 10.28
CA VAL A 185 -1.13 -11.79 8.84
C VAL A 185 -0.36 -13.04 8.45
N GLU A 186 0.63 -13.44 9.25
CA GLU A 186 1.40 -14.66 9.01
C GLU A 186 0.51 -15.90 8.98
N LEU A 187 -0.39 -16.05 9.96
CA LEU A 187 -1.38 -17.13 9.99
C LEU A 187 -2.25 -17.11 8.72
N THR A 188 -2.73 -15.94 8.32
CA THR A 188 -3.60 -15.78 7.16
C THR A 188 -2.88 -16.20 5.89
N VAL A 189 -1.62 -15.80 5.70
CA VAL A 189 -0.80 -16.22 4.56
C VAL A 189 -0.64 -17.74 4.55
N GLN A 190 -0.22 -18.34 5.67
CA GLN A 190 -0.03 -19.80 5.76
C GLN A 190 -1.33 -20.56 5.46
N LEU A 191 -2.48 -20.07 5.90
CA LEU A 191 -3.78 -20.69 5.63
C LEU A 191 -4.19 -20.55 4.15
N HIS A 192 -3.94 -19.40 3.53
CA HIS A 192 -4.19 -19.22 2.10
C HIS A 192 -3.30 -20.13 1.25
N GLU A 193 -2.04 -20.34 1.64
CA GLU A 193 -1.19 -21.31 0.97
C GLU A 193 -1.71 -22.75 1.10
N LYS A 194 -2.20 -23.14 2.29
CA LYS A 194 -2.85 -24.45 2.51
C LYS A 194 -4.11 -24.59 1.65
N LEU A 195 -4.93 -23.54 1.58
CA LEU A 195 -6.12 -23.50 0.73
C LEU A 195 -5.75 -23.67 -0.74
N ALA A 196 -4.72 -22.96 -1.22
CA ALA A 196 -4.23 -23.05 -2.60
C ALA A 196 -3.68 -24.45 -2.94
N ARG A 197 -3.12 -25.17 -1.96
CA ARG A 197 -2.71 -26.57 -2.10
C ARG A 197 -3.87 -27.58 -1.97
N GLY A 198 -5.09 -27.11 -1.70
CA GLY A 198 -6.27 -27.96 -1.48
C GLY A 198 -6.24 -28.73 -0.16
N GLU A 199 -5.40 -28.33 0.79
CA GLU A 199 -5.23 -29.00 2.09
C GLU A 199 -6.34 -28.66 3.09
N ILE A 200 -6.97 -27.49 2.92
CA ILE A 200 -8.09 -27.02 3.74
C ILE A 200 -9.20 -26.47 2.85
N SER A 201 -10.44 -26.44 3.36
CA SER A 201 -11.56 -25.75 2.72
C SER A 201 -11.60 -24.27 3.11
N VAL A 202 -12.38 -23.47 2.37
CA VAL A 202 -12.68 -22.07 2.75
C VAL A 202 -13.34 -21.99 4.13
N ASP A 203 -14.23 -22.93 4.47
CA ASP A 203 -14.87 -22.99 5.78
C ASP A 203 -13.85 -23.23 6.91
N GLU A 204 -12.88 -24.10 6.66
CA GLU A 204 -11.82 -24.40 7.61
C GLU A 204 -10.85 -23.22 7.79
N LEU A 205 -10.53 -22.50 6.71
CA LEU A 205 -9.80 -21.23 6.78
C LEU A 205 -10.55 -20.21 7.64
N ASN A 206 -11.83 -19.95 7.34
CA ASN A 206 -12.65 -18.99 8.06
C ASN A 206 -12.79 -19.34 9.54
N ARG A 207 -12.95 -20.64 9.86
CA ARG A 207 -13.02 -21.13 11.23
C ARG A 207 -11.72 -20.87 12.00
N GLN A 208 -10.57 -21.15 11.40
CA GLN A 208 -9.27 -20.94 12.05
C GLN A 208 -8.93 -19.46 12.24
N VAL A 209 -9.18 -18.62 11.23
CA VAL A 209 -9.01 -17.15 11.35
C VAL A 209 -9.93 -16.60 12.45
N SER A 210 -11.20 -17.01 12.46
CA SER A 210 -12.17 -16.55 13.47
C SER A 210 -11.81 -16.99 14.88
N ALA A 211 -11.34 -18.24 15.04
CA ALA A 211 -10.88 -18.77 16.33
C ALA A 211 -9.66 -18.00 16.85
N TYR A 212 -8.70 -17.69 15.97
CA TYR A 212 -7.55 -16.85 16.33
C TYR A 212 -8.01 -15.45 16.73
N ALA A 213 -8.85 -14.81 15.91
CA ALA A 213 -9.36 -13.46 16.17
C ALA A 213 -10.09 -13.36 17.52
N SER A 214 -10.89 -14.37 17.86
CA SER A 214 -11.64 -14.40 19.12
C SER A 214 -10.76 -14.65 20.34
N SER A 215 -9.73 -15.51 20.21
CA SER A 215 -8.81 -15.84 21.32
C SER A 215 -7.78 -14.74 21.60
N HIS A 216 -7.55 -13.82 20.65
CA HIS A 216 -6.55 -12.75 20.76
C HIS A 216 -7.17 -11.35 20.59
N ALA A 217 -8.46 -11.18 20.86
CA ALA A 217 -9.20 -9.95 20.56
C ALA A 217 -8.55 -8.67 21.15
N ASP A 218 -8.10 -8.71 22.41
CA ASP A 218 -7.45 -7.56 23.07
C ASP A 218 -6.06 -7.24 22.50
N GLU A 219 -5.33 -8.27 22.08
CA GLU A 219 -4.04 -8.12 21.41
C GLU A 219 -4.23 -7.53 20.01
N LEU A 220 -5.20 -8.04 19.25
CA LEU A 220 -5.53 -7.55 17.93
C LEU A 220 -6.09 -6.14 17.94
N SER A 221 -6.85 -5.77 18.98
CA SER A 221 -7.31 -4.40 19.17
C SER A 221 -6.12 -3.45 19.42
N ARG A 222 -5.18 -3.84 20.29
CA ARG A 222 -3.96 -3.06 20.55
C ARG A 222 -3.07 -2.95 19.32
N HIS A 223 -2.84 -4.05 18.60
CA HIS A 223 -2.12 -4.04 17.33
C HIS A 223 -2.84 -3.21 16.27
N GLY A 224 -4.16 -3.29 16.19
CA GLY A 224 -4.97 -2.46 15.28
C GLY A 224 -4.80 -0.97 15.56
N ILE A 225 -4.81 -0.56 16.83
CA ILE A 225 -4.53 0.83 17.24
C ILE A 225 -3.11 1.22 16.83
N GLN A 226 -2.11 0.39 17.14
CA GLN A 226 -0.71 0.66 16.82
C GLN A 226 -0.49 0.77 15.31
N ASN A 227 -1.10 -0.11 14.52
CA ASN A 227 -1.05 -0.08 13.06
C ASN A 227 -1.65 1.23 12.54
N MET A 228 -2.87 1.56 12.94
CA MET A 228 -3.52 2.80 12.50
C MET A 228 -2.72 4.05 12.87
N THR A 229 -2.16 4.10 14.09
CA THR A 229 -1.26 5.18 14.50
C THR A 229 -0.02 5.24 13.62
N TYR A 230 0.63 4.10 13.33
CA TYR A 230 1.80 4.05 12.47
C TYR A 230 1.53 4.60 11.06
N TYR A 231 0.44 4.20 10.42
CA TYR A 231 0.08 4.71 9.09
C TYR A 231 -0.32 6.19 9.12
N ALA A 232 -1.15 6.58 10.10
CA ALA A 232 -1.62 7.96 10.22
C ALA A 232 -0.48 8.94 10.52
N GLU A 233 0.45 8.53 11.37
CA GLU A 233 1.66 9.27 11.67
C GLU A 233 2.59 9.35 10.45
N SER A 234 2.81 8.24 9.76
CA SER A 234 3.66 8.19 8.56
C SER A 234 3.17 9.17 7.48
N VAL A 235 1.88 9.12 7.12
CA VAL A 235 1.33 10.01 6.08
C VAL A 235 1.27 11.46 6.54
N SER A 236 0.91 11.74 7.80
CA SER A 236 0.85 13.13 8.28
C SER A 236 2.23 13.77 8.40
N LEU A 237 3.27 13.01 8.77
CA LEU A 237 4.64 13.48 8.76
C LEU A 237 5.12 13.77 7.34
N PHE A 238 4.81 12.87 6.40
CA PHE A 238 5.14 13.07 4.99
C PHE A 238 4.45 14.32 4.41
N GLU A 239 3.16 14.52 4.70
CA GLU A 239 2.41 15.69 4.26
C GLU A 239 2.93 16.98 4.89
N PHE A 240 3.27 16.96 6.17
CA PHE A 240 3.95 18.07 6.84
C PHE A 240 5.26 18.45 6.15
N LEU A 241 6.12 17.46 5.85
CA LEU A 241 7.38 17.70 5.15
C LEU A 241 7.15 18.18 3.72
N LEU A 242 6.16 17.63 3.03
CA LEU A 242 5.78 18.04 1.68
C LEU A 242 5.29 19.50 1.66
N GLU A 243 4.49 19.91 2.64
CA GLU A 243 3.97 21.28 2.75
C GLU A 243 5.07 22.28 3.12
N THR A 244 5.89 21.94 4.12
CA THR A 244 6.85 22.89 4.72
C THR A 244 8.18 22.96 3.97
N GLU A 245 8.64 21.85 3.39
CA GLU A 245 9.94 21.74 2.73
C GLU A 245 9.83 21.53 1.21
N GLY A 246 8.67 21.09 0.72
CA GLY A 246 8.35 20.97 -0.70
C GLY A 246 8.82 19.66 -1.36
N LYS A 247 8.34 19.44 -2.59
CA LYS A 247 8.64 18.24 -3.40
C LYS A 247 10.14 18.02 -3.64
N ALA A 248 10.92 19.11 -3.79
CA ALA A 248 12.36 19.02 -3.99
C ALA A 248 13.06 18.36 -2.79
N PHE A 249 12.68 18.76 -1.56
CA PHE A 249 13.19 18.13 -0.34
C PHE A 249 12.80 16.66 -0.24
N ILE A 250 11.55 16.30 -0.55
CA ILE A 250 11.12 14.89 -0.56
C ILE A 250 12.01 14.04 -1.48
N ARG A 251 12.30 14.53 -2.69
CA ARG A 251 13.18 13.83 -3.65
C ARG A 251 14.61 13.70 -3.13
N GLU A 252 15.15 14.76 -2.53
CA GLU A 252 16.49 14.75 -1.93
C GLU A 252 16.59 13.79 -0.75
N MET A 253 15.58 13.78 0.13
CA MET A 253 15.44 12.85 1.24
C MET A 253 15.45 11.41 0.74
N CYS A 254 14.63 11.08 -0.25
CA CYS A 254 14.59 9.73 -0.85
C CYS A 254 15.97 9.31 -1.40
N ARG A 255 16.65 10.19 -2.15
CA ARG A 255 18.01 9.93 -2.67
C ARG A 255 19.04 9.74 -1.57
N ALA A 256 18.92 10.45 -0.46
CA ALA A 256 19.81 10.29 0.69
C ALA A 256 19.55 8.96 1.40
N LEU A 257 18.29 8.61 1.62
CA LEU A 257 17.88 7.33 2.22
C LEU A 257 18.33 6.14 1.37
N ALA A 258 18.16 6.20 0.05
CA ALA A 258 18.63 5.17 -0.88
C ALA A 258 20.16 4.95 -0.85
N ARG A 259 20.93 5.96 -0.41
CA ARG A 259 22.39 5.85 -0.18
C ARG A 259 22.75 5.41 1.24
N GLY A 260 21.78 5.10 2.08
CA GLY A 260 21.97 4.67 3.47
C GLY A 260 22.11 5.82 4.48
N THR A 261 21.83 7.07 4.10
CA THR A 261 21.81 8.18 5.07
C THR A 261 20.59 8.06 5.97
N SER A 262 20.79 8.09 7.29
CA SER A 262 19.67 8.05 8.25
C SER A 262 18.82 9.32 8.22
N MET A 263 17.54 9.20 8.62
CA MET A 263 16.67 10.36 8.82
C MET A 263 17.22 11.36 9.84
N ASP A 264 17.86 10.92 10.93
CA ASP A 264 18.50 11.82 11.89
C ASP A 264 19.56 12.70 11.20
N ALA A 265 20.42 12.10 10.37
CA ALA A 265 21.43 12.84 9.62
C ALA A 265 20.82 13.81 8.59
N ILE A 266 19.71 13.43 7.93
CA ILE A 266 19.01 14.30 6.97
C ILE A 266 18.38 15.50 7.71
N VAL A 267 17.70 15.26 8.83
CA VAL A 267 17.01 16.30 9.60
C VAL A 267 18.01 17.29 10.19
N ARG A 268 19.14 16.83 10.73
CA ARG A 268 20.19 17.70 11.28
C ARG A 268 20.83 18.64 10.25
N GLN A 269 20.73 18.35 8.96
CA GLN A 269 21.19 19.27 7.91
C GLN A 269 20.22 20.43 7.69
N ARG A 270 18.99 20.35 8.21
CA ARG A 270 18.01 21.43 8.10
C ARG A 270 18.28 22.50 9.14
N LYS A 271 18.35 23.75 8.69
CA LYS A 271 18.48 24.92 9.58
C LYS A 271 17.32 25.05 10.57
N ALA A 272 16.14 24.51 10.22
CA ALA A 272 14.97 24.52 11.08
C ALA A 272 15.05 23.52 12.24
N TYR A 273 15.87 22.47 12.12
CA TYR A 273 15.94 21.36 13.07
C TYR A 273 17.40 21.02 13.46
N PRO A 274 18.21 21.99 13.92
CA PRO A 274 19.62 21.78 14.24
C PRO A 274 19.85 20.69 15.30
N ASN A 275 18.88 20.47 16.20
CA ASN A 275 18.97 19.45 17.25
C ASN A 275 18.43 18.08 16.80
N GLY A 276 17.94 17.97 15.56
CA GLY A 276 17.57 16.71 14.92
C GLY A 276 16.09 16.35 15.07
N PRO A 277 15.73 15.05 15.07
CA PRO A 277 14.35 14.57 15.01
C PRO A 277 13.40 15.08 16.10
N SER A 278 13.90 15.46 17.28
CA SER A 278 13.04 15.97 18.36
C SER A 278 12.39 17.32 18.01
N GLU A 279 13.13 18.22 17.35
CA GLU A 279 12.58 19.52 16.91
C GLU A 279 11.63 19.33 15.73
N LEU A 280 11.94 18.38 14.84
CA LEU A 280 11.03 17.98 13.77
C LEU A 280 9.70 17.45 14.36
N GLU A 281 9.79 16.60 15.39
CA GLU A 281 8.62 16.04 16.07
C GLU A 281 7.75 17.12 16.70
N GLU A 282 8.35 18.10 17.39
CA GLU A 282 7.60 19.23 17.97
C GLU A 282 6.92 20.08 16.90
N ALA A 283 7.62 20.37 15.80
CA ALA A 283 7.09 21.14 14.69
C ALA A 283 5.93 20.42 13.99
N TRP A 284 6.11 19.14 13.69
CA TRP A 284 5.06 18.29 13.10
C TRP A 284 3.86 18.15 14.04
N ALA A 285 4.08 17.88 15.34
CA ALA A 285 2.99 17.77 16.31
C ALA A 285 2.20 19.09 16.45
N LYS A 286 2.86 20.25 16.28
CA LYS A 286 2.17 21.54 16.21
C LYS A 286 1.32 21.65 14.94
N TRP A 287 1.86 21.23 13.80
CA TRP A 287 1.14 21.25 12.52
C TRP A 287 -0.09 20.32 12.52
N VAL A 288 0.01 19.11 13.10
CA VAL A 288 -1.12 18.17 13.25
C VAL A 288 -2.29 18.81 13.99
N ARG A 289 -2.03 19.62 15.02
CA ARG A 289 -3.10 20.29 15.78
C ARG A 289 -3.88 21.34 14.98
N THR A 290 -3.35 21.79 13.84
CA THR A 290 -3.94 22.89 13.05
C THR A 290 -4.35 22.50 11.63
N HIS A 291 -3.96 21.32 11.11
CA HIS A 291 -4.17 20.92 9.71
C HIS A 291 -4.78 19.53 9.52
N ALA A 292 -4.28 18.52 10.24
CA ALA A 292 -4.96 17.22 10.35
C ALA A 292 -6.27 17.43 11.06
#